data_AF-D2Y482-F1
#
_entry.id   AF-D2Y482-F1
#
_cell.length_a   1.000
_cell.length_b   1.000
_cell.length_c   1.000
_cell.angle_alpha   90.00
_cell.angle_beta   90.00
_cell.angle_gamma   90.00
#
_symmetry.space_group_name_H-M   'P 1'
#
loop_
_entity.id
_entity.type
_entity.pdbx_description
1 polymer ?
#
loop_
_entity_poly.entity_id
_entity_poly.type
_entity_poly.pdbx_seq_one_letter_code
_entity_poly.pdbx_strand_id
1 'polypeptide(L)'
;GQVLEVHLGWLAHAGWTVNPDDPANAKLLETLPEHLYDVPPESLTATPVFDGASNEEIAGLLANSKPNRDGDVMVDGDGKTVLFDGRSGEPFKYPVSVGYMYMLKLHHLVDEKIHARSTGPYSMITQQPLGGKAQFGGQR
;
A
#
# COMPACT_ATOMS: atom_id res chain seq x y z
N GLY A 1 -7.82 6.74 -3.65
CA GLY A 1 -7.91 5.37 -3.11
C GLY A 1 -6.55 4.91 -2.67
N GLN A 2 -5.83 4.19 -3.52
CA GLN A 2 -4.54 3.54 -3.17
C GLN A 2 -3.50 4.47 -2.52
N VAL A 3 -3.32 5.70 -3.01
CA VAL A 3 -2.35 6.65 -2.41
C VAL A 3 -2.79 7.09 -1.00
N LEU A 4 -4.09 7.35 -0.79
CA LEU A 4 -4.63 7.69 0.52
C LEU A 4 -4.52 6.50 1.49
N GLU A 5 -4.71 5.28 0.99
CA GLU A 5 -4.51 4.05 1.75
C GLU A 5 -3.05 3.92 2.20
N VAL A 6 -2.06 4.22 1.35
CA VAL A 6 -0.63 4.20 1.72
C VAL A 6 -0.35 5.14 2.89
N HIS A 7 -0.87 6.36 2.83
CA HIS A 7 -0.69 7.36 3.88
C HIS A 7 -1.39 6.96 5.17
N LEU A 8 -2.64 6.51 5.09
CA LEU A 8 -3.37 6.01 6.25
C LEU A 8 -2.73 4.75 6.84
N GLY A 9 -2.21 3.87 6.00
CA GLY A 9 -1.49 2.67 6.42
C GLY A 9 -0.18 3.00 7.14
N TRP A 10 0.54 4.05 6.70
CA TRP A 10 1.67 4.57 7.46
C TRP A 10 1.24 5.09 8.84
N LEU A 11 0.17 5.88 8.91
CA LEU A 11 -0.37 6.40 10.16
C LEU A 11 -0.80 5.28 11.11
N ALA A 12 -1.47 4.25 10.60
CA ALA A 12 -1.89 3.08 11.36
C ALA A 12 -0.68 2.30 11.93
N HIS A 13 0.39 2.18 11.14
CA HIS A 13 1.62 1.51 11.56
C HIS A 13 2.39 2.32 12.61
N ALA A 14 2.65 3.60 12.35
CA ALA A 14 3.46 4.47 13.22
C ALA A 14 2.69 4.95 14.46
N GLY A 15 1.38 5.12 14.35
CA GLY A 15 0.57 5.86 15.31
C GLY A 15 0.77 7.37 15.19
N TRP A 16 -0.08 8.13 15.89
CA TRP A 16 -0.03 9.60 15.90
C TRP A 16 -0.49 10.13 17.25
N THR A 17 -0.10 11.36 17.55
CA THR A 17 -0.60 12.11 18.70
C THR A 17 -0.86 13.55 18.28
N VAL A 18 -2.13 13.97 18.31
CA VAL A 18 -2.57 15.32 18.00
C VAL A 18 -2.61 16.11 19.31
N ASN A 19 -1.85 17.21 19.38
CA ASN A 19 -1.93 18.14 20.50
C ASN A 19 -3.12 19.09 20.32
N PRO A 20 -4.12 19.11 21.24
CA PRO A 20 -5.27 20.02 21.16
C PRO A 20 -4.91 21.49 21.33
N ASP A 21 -3.78 21.79 21.98
CA ASP A 21 -3.36 23.17 22.29
C ASP A 21 -2.59 23.82 21.12
N ASP A 22 -2.25 23.06 20.07
CA ASP A 22 -1.52 23.57 18.91
C ASP A 22 -2.46 24.26 17.90
N PRO A 23 -2.25 25.56 17.59
CA PRO A 23 -3.02 26.28 16.59
C PRO A 23 -2.99 25.65 15.19
N ALA A 24 -1.94 24.91 14.83
CA ALA A 24 -1.85 24.22 13.55
C ALA A 24 -2.89 23.10 13.41
N ASN A 25 -3.31 22.51 14.53
CA ASN A 25 -4.28 21.42 14.58
C ASN A 25 -5.73 21.90 14.67
N ALA A 26 -5.99 23.21 14.79
CA ALA A 26 -7.34 23.75 14.99
C ALA A 26 -8.36 23.23 13.97
N LYS A 27 -7.99 23.18 12.68
CA LYS A 27 -8.86 22.64 11.62
C LYS A 27 -9.08 21.13 11.72
N LEU A 28 -8.06 20.40 12.15
CA LEU A 28 -8.15 18.94 12.34
C LEU A 28 -9.06 18.60 13.53
N LEU A 29 -8.99 19.40 14.60
CA LEU A 29 -9.78 19.19 15.82
C LEU A 29 -11.29 19.45 15.62
N GLU A 30 -11.68 20.21 14.59
CA GLU A 30 -13.11 20.43 14.26
C GLU A 30 -13.79 19.16 13.75
N THR A 31 -13.06 18.29 13.05
CA THR A 31 -13.63 17.10 12.40
C THR A 31 -13.21 15.81 13.10
N LEU A 32 -12.01 15.77 13.68
CA LEU A 32 -11.46 14.57 14.30
C LEU A 32 -12.10 14.31 15.69
N PRO A 33 -12.69 13.12 15.92
CA PRO A 33 -13.19 12.73 17.23
C PRO A 33 -12.08 12.69 18.31
N GLU A 34 -12.41 13.06 19.54
CA GLU A 34 -11.47 13.09 20.67
C GLU A 34 -10.77 11.74 20.93
N HIS A 35 -11.44 10.62 20.67
CA HIS A 35 -10.86 9.28 20.86
C HIS A 35 -9.76 8.94 19.85
N LEU A 36 -9.59 9.73 18.78
CA LEU A 36 -8.53 9.58 17.78
C LEU A 36 -7.39 10.57 17.99
N TYR A 37 -7.34 11.30 19.11
CA TYR A 37 -6.25 12.25 19.37
C TYR A 37 -4.94 11.54 19.67
N ASP A 38 -4.97 10.39 20.33
CA ASP A 38 -3.78 9.59 20.60
C ASP A 38 -4.02 8.14 20.19
N VAL A 39 -3.34 7.69 19.15
CA VAL A 39 -3.46 6.34 18.62
C VAL A 39 -2.09 5.66 18.70
N PRO A 40 -2.00 4.47 19.34
CA PRO A 40 -0.73 3.77 19.45
C PRO A 40 -0.28 3.19 18.09
N PRO A 41 1.01 2.86 17.94
CA PRO A 41 1.52 2.14 16.78
C PRO A 41 0.79 0.81 16.55
N GLU A 42 0.78 0.32 15.31
CA GLU A 42 0.13 -0.94 14.90
C GLU A 42 -1.38 -1.02 15.21
N SER A 43 -2.08 0.10 15.07
CA SER A 43 -3.52 0.19 15.34
C SER A 43 -4.34 -0.18 14.10
N LEU A 44 -5.44 -0.92 14.32
CA LEU A 44 -6.40 -1.20 13.27
C LEU A 44 -7.32 0.01 13.06
N THR A 45 -7.36 0.52 11.83
CA THR A 45 -8.20 1.65 11.43
C THR A 45 -9.29 1.22 10.46
N ALA A 46 -10.43 1.88 10.50
CA ALA A 46 -11.53 1.65 9.58
C ALA A 46 -11.96 2.95 8.90
N THR A 47 -12.12 2.92 7.58
CA THR A 47 -12.69 4.02 6.80
C THR A 47 -13.94 3.52 6.06
N PRO A 48 -15.15 3.79 6.59
CA PRO A 48 -16.39 3.44 5.91
C PRO A 48 -16.45 4.02 4.49
N VAL A 49 -17.11 3.29 3.58
CA VAL A 49 -17.31 3.80 2.22
C VAL A 49 -18.28 4.99 2.29
N PHE A 50 -17.88 6.13 1.73
CA PHE A 50 -18.60 7.41 1.71
C PHE A 50 -18.60 8.24 3.01
N ASP A 51 -18.05 7.73 4.10
CA ASP A 51 -17.92 8.43 5.38
C ASP A 51 -16.56 8.09 6.03
N GLY A 52 -15.51 8.15 5.22
CA GLY A 52 -14.14 7.84 5.62
C GLY A 52 -13.33 9.10 5.91
N ALA A 53 -12.06 8.91 6.27
CA ALA A 53 -11.13 10.01 6.49
C ALA A 53 -11.02 10.92 5.26
N SER A 54 -11.18 12.22 5.48
CA SER A 54 -10.99 13.27 4.48
C SER A 54 -9.50 13.48 4.18
N ASN A 55 -9.21 14.14 3.05
CA ASN A 55 -7.82 14.39 2.65
C ASN A 55 -7.12 15.33 3.63
N GLU A 56 -7.84 16.32 4.13
CA GLU A 56 -7.38 17.31 5.10
C GLU A 56 -7.05 16.64 6.44
N GLU A 57 -7.86 15.68 6.89
CA GLU A 57 -7.57 14.89 8.08
C GLU A 57 -6.32 14.05 7.91
N ILE A 58 -6.17 13.33 6.79
CA ILE A 58 -4.98 12.50 6.55
C ILE A 58 -3.71 13.36 6.52
N ALA A 59 -3.75 14.53 5.85
CA ALA A 59 -2.61 15.44 5.81
C ALA A 59 -2.26 16.01 7.20
N GLY A 60 -3.26 16.39 7.98
CA GLY A 60 -3.07 16.85 9.36
C GLY A 60 -2.51 15.77 10.27
N LEU A 61 -3.00 14.54 10.12
CA LEU A 61 -2.51 13.38 10.88
C LEU A 61 -1.06 13.03 10.51
N LEU A 62 -0.68 13.07 9.23
CA LEU A 62 0.70 12.82 8.79
C LEU A 62 1.70 13.76 9.46
N ALA A 63 1.34 15.04 9.61
CA ALA A 63 2.15 16.03 10.31
C ALA A 63 2.33 15.74 11.82
N ASN A 64 1.41 14.97 12.42
CA ASN A 64 1.41 14.58 13.84
C ASN A 64 1.80 13.09 14.05
N SER A 65 2.47 12.48 13.07
CA SER A 65 2.91 11.09 13.17
C SER A 65 3.95 10.89 14.29
N LYS A 66 3.87 9.74 14.97
CA LYS A 66 4.80 9.41 16.06
C LYS A 66 6.20 9.11 15.51
N PRO A 67 7.26 9.47 16.25
CA PRO A 67 8.61 9.07 15.89
C PRO A 67 8.81 7.56 16.07
N ASN A 68 9.83 7.03 15.42
CA ASN A 68 10.29 5.67 15.63
C ASN A 68 10.97 5.50 17.01
N ARG A 69 11.52 4.31 17.28
CA ARG A 69 12.23 3.99 18.54
C ARG A 69 13.40 4.94 18.86
N ASP A 70 14.00 5.53 17.82
CA ASP A 70 15.21 6.36 17.91
C ASP A 70 14.86 7.86 18.02
N GLY A 71 13.56 8.20 17.97
CA GLY A 71 13.07 9.58 18.07
C GLY A 71 12.89 10.28 16.72
N ASP A 72 13.11 9.57 15.60
CA ASP A 72 13.04 10.14 14.26
C ASP A 72 11.64 10.02 13.66
N VAL A 73 11.14 11.12 13.11
CA VAL A 73 9.93 11.13 12.27
C VAL A 73 10.34 10.78 10.84
N MET A 74 9.96 9.58 10.39
CA MET A 74 10.45 9.03 9.12
C MET A 74 9.75 9.63 7.90
N VAL A 75 8.51 10.10 8.04
CA VAL A 75 7.66 10.55 6.93
C VAL A 75 7.24 11.99 7.18
N ASP A 76 7.36 12.83 6.16
CA ASP A 76 6.97 14.24 6.22
C ASP A 76 5.45 14.43 6.15
N GLY A 77 4.99 15.68 6.31
CA GLY A 77 3.56 16.03 6.21
C GLY A 77 2.95 15.78 4.81
N ASP A 78 3.77 15.59 3.78
CA ASP A 78 3.34 15.21 2.43
C ASP A 78 3.27 13.67 2.25
N GLY A 79 3.59 12.89 3.28
CA GLY A 79 3.56 11.43 3.23
C GLY A 79 4.74 10.84 2.45
N LYS A 80 5.89 11.53 2.43
CA LYS A 80 7.12 11.12 1.72
C LYS A 80 8.32 11.03 2.65
N THR A 81 9.35 10.32 2.19
CA THR A 81 10.63 10.19 2.89
C THR A 81 11.79 10.13 1.90
N VAL A 82 13.01 10.36 2.39
CA VAL A 82 14.24 10.13 1.61
C VAL A 82 14.58 8.65 1.68
N LEU A 83 14.53 7.98 0.54
CA LEU A 83 14.99 6.60 0.41
C LEU A 83 16.46 6.56 0.00
N PHE A 84 17.12 5.44 0.30
CA PHE A 84 18.47 5.14 -0.16
C PHE A 84 18.42 3.97 -1.15
N ASP A 85 19.21 4.05 -2.22
CA ASP A 85 19.34 2.94 -3.16
C ASP A 85 20.17 1.81 -2.53
N GLY A 86 19.55 0.64 -2.32
CA GLY A 86 20.21 -0.52 -1.75
C GLY A 86 21.30 -1.16 -2.63
N ARG A 87 21.46 -0.73 -3.89
CA ARG A 87 22.55 -1.18 -4.77
C ARG A 87 23.78 -0.27 -4.70
N SER A 88 23.58 1.05 -4.78
CA SER A 88 24.68 2.03 -4.78
C SER A 88 25.02 2.60 -3.39
N GLY A 89 24.03 2.69 -2.50
CA GLY A 89 24.13 3.35 -1.19
C GLY A 89 23.84 4.86 -1.22
N GLU A 90 23.57 5.45 -2.38
CA GLU A 90 23.29 6.89 -2.50
C GLU A 90 21.83 7.21 -2.17
N PRO A 91 21.53 8.39 -1.58
CA PRO A 91 20.16 8.85 -1.38
C PRO A 91 19.50 9.19 -2.72
N PHE A 92 18.19 8.92 -2.84
CA PHE A 92 17.43 9.38 -3.99
C PHE A 92 17.35 10.92 -4.01
N LYS A 93 17.39 11.51 -5.22
CA LYS A 93 17.37 12.96 -5.42
C LYS A 93 16.11 13.66 -4.90
N TYR A 94 14.99 12.95 -4.85
CA TYR A 94 13.69 13.48 -4.44
C TYR A 94 13.04 12.56 -3.41
N PRO A 95 12.27 13.12 -2.46
CA PRO A 95 11.54 12.32 -1.48
C PRO A 95 10.45 11.50 -2.18
N VAL A 96 10.26 10.26 -1.72
CA VAL A 96 9.38 9.26 -2.31
C VAL A 96 8.25 8.96 -1.34
N SER A 97 7.03 8.81 -1.87
CA SER A 97 5.88 8.41 -1.06
C SER A 97 6.04 6.98 -0.57
N VAL A 98 5.93 6.79 0.75
CA VAL A 98 6.07 5.50 1.42
C VAL A 98 4.94 5.30 2.41
N GLY A 99 4.63 4.04 2.68
CA GLY A 99 3.62 3.65 3.66
C GLY A 99 3.23 2.20 3.49
N TYR A 100 2.09 1.84 4.07
CA TYR A 100 1.60 0.46 4.06
C TYR A 100 0.36 0.36 3.18
N MET A 101 0.38 -0.60 2.25
CA MET A 101 -0.75 -0.91 1.37
C MET A 101 -1.14 -2.37 1.56
N TYR A 102 -2.45 -2.64 1.57
CA TYR A 102 -2.96 -3.99 1.67
C TYR A 102 -2.95 -4.68 0.30
N MET A 103 -2.13 -5.74 0.18
CA MET A 103 -1.91 -6.45 -1.08
C MET A 103 -2.51 -7.84 -1.05
N LEU A 104 -3.32 -8.17 -2.06
CA LEU A 104 -3.91 -9.51 -2.23
C LEU A 104 -3.11 -10.34 -3.23
N LYS A 105 -2.76 -11.57 -2.84
CA LYS A 105 -2.25 -12.58 -3.78
C LYS A 105 -3.43 -13.25 -4.47
N LEU A 106 -3.62 -12.96 -5.75
CA LEU A 106 -4.68 -13.56 -6.55
C LEU A 106 -4.35 -15.00 -6.97
N HIS A 107 -5.39 -15.78 -7.26
CA HIS A 107 -5.27 -17.18 -7.69
C HIS A 107 -4.53 -17.39 -9.03
N HIS A 108 -4.31 -16.32 -9.80
CA HIS A 108 -3.68 -16.39 -11.11
C HIS A 108 -2.16 -16.55 -11.04
N LEU A 109 -1.71 -17.74 -10.64
CA LEU A 109 -0.30 -18.05 -10.48
C LEU A 109 0.35 -18.48 -11.80
N VAL A 110 1.65 -18.18 -11.92
CA VAL A 110 2.45 -18.59 -13.08
C VAL A 110 2.48 -20.11 -13.22
N ASP A 111 2.51 -20.86 -12.12
CA ASP A 111 2.55 -22.33 -12.13
C ASP A 111 1.32 -22.94 -12.83
N GLU A 112 0.15 -22.30 -12.69
CA GLU A 112 -1.07 -22.73 -13.37
C GLU A 112 -1.08 -22.33 -14.85
N LYS A 113 -0.38 -21.25 -15.21
CA LYS A 113 -0.40 -20.68 -16.57
C LYS A 113 0.76 -21.09 -17.45
N ILE A 114 1.89 -21.48 -16.88
CA ILE A 114 3.06 -21.92 -17.64
C ILE A 114 2.71 -23.21 -18.39
N HIS A 115 2.97 -23.20 -19.68
CA HIS A 115 2.71 -24.33 -20.56
C HIS A 115 3.66 -24.28 -21.75
N ALA A 116 4.23 -25.43 -22.10
CA ALA A 116 5.12 -25.57 -23.25
C ALA A 116 4.87 -26.92 -23.93
N ARG A 117 5.05 -26.96 -25.26
CA ARG A 117 4.89 -28.17 -26.07
C ARG A 117 6.04 -28.29 -27.06
N SER A 118 6.71 -29.44 -27.07
CA SER A 118 7.66 -29.83 -28.13
C SER A 118 6.98 -30.76 -29.15
N THR A 119 6.42 -31.89 -28.70
CA THR A 119 5.54 -32.80 -29.45
C THR A 119 4.34 -33.18 -28.56
N GLY A 120 3.26 -33.72 -29.15
CA GLY A 120 2.06 -34.03 -28.37
C GLY A 120 0.90 -34.54 -29.22
N PRO A 121 -0.28 -34.78 -28.64
CA PRO A 121 -1.43 -35.36 -29.34
C PRO A 121 -2.01 -34.43 -30.41
N TYR A 122 -2.61 -35.04 -31.43
CA TYR A 122 -3.26 -34.39 -32.56
C TYR A 122 -4.73 -34.78 -32.61
N SER A 123 -5.56 -33.89 -33.14
CA SER A 123 -6.96 -34.17 -33.44
C SER A 123 -7.08 -35.22 -34.54
N MET A 124 -7.88 -36.28 -34.32
CA MET A 124 -8.13 -37.31 -35.32
C MET A 124 -8.76 -36.76 -36.61
N ILE A 125 -9.58 -35.71 -36.48
CA ILE A 125 -10.34 -35.14 -37.60
C ILE A 125 -9.47 -34.18 -38.42
N THR A 126 -8.85 -33.19 -37.77
CA THR A 126 -8.13 -32.11 -38.45
C THR A 126 -6.64 -32.35 -38.57
N GLN A 127 -6.11 -33.37 -37.89
CA GLN A 127 -4.67 -33.63 -37.75
C GLN A 127 -3.88 -32.41 -37.26
N GLN A 128 -4.56 -31.49 -36.55
CA GLN A 128 -3.94 -30.34 -35.90
C GLN A 128 -3.57 -30.67 -34.45
N PRO A 129 -2.51 -30.06 -33.90
CA PRO A 129 -2.20 -30.09 -32.48
C PRO A 129 -3.44 -29.81 -31.61
N LEU A 130 -3.69 -30.62 -30.58
CA LEU A 130 -4.75 -30.32 -29.60
C LEU A 130 -4.50 -28.96 -28.89
N GLY A 131 -5.54 -28.36 -28.31
CA GLY A 131 -5.46 -27.07 -27.62
C GLY A 131 -5.59 -27.21 -26.10
N GLY A 132 -5.02 -26.26 -25.36
CA GLY A 132 -5.14 -26.17 -23.90
C GLY A 132 -4.10 -26.96 -23.10
N LYS A 133 -3.69 -26.40 -21.96
CA LYS A 133 -2.64 -26.96 -21.09
C LYS A 133 -2.93 -28.39 -20.65
N ALA A 134 -4.17 -28.68 -20.26
CA ALA A 134 -4.58 -30.00 -19.78
C ALA A 134 -4.41 -31.12 -20.82
N GLN A 135 -4.41 -30.79 -22.11
CA GLN A 135 -4.26 -31.75 -23.21
C GLN A 135 -2.84 -31.79 -23.78
N PHE A 136 -1.86 -31.17 -23.11
CA PHE A 136 -0.55 -30.87 -23.69
C PHE A 136 -0.67 -30.17 -25.05
N GLY A 137 -1.63 -29.25 -25.14
CA GLY A 137 -2.00 -28.60 -26.38
C GLY A 137 -0.93 -27.65 -26.93
N GLY A 138 -0.95 -27.39 -28.23
CA GLY A 138 -0.10 -26.38 -28.85
C GLY A 138 -0.65 -24.97 -28.63
N GLN A 139 0.16 -23.98 -28.94
CA GLN A 139 -0.31 -22.61 -29.08
C GLN A 139 -1.17 -22.50 -30.35
N ARG A 140 -2.25 -21.71 -30.29
CA ARG A 140 -3.08 -21.40 -31.46
C ARG A 140 -2.55 -20.17 -32.17
#